data_AF-A0A2I3RDE9-F1
#
_entry.id   AF-A0A2I3RDE9-F1
#
_cell.length_a   1.000
_cell.length_b   1.000
_cell.length_c   1.000
_cell.angle_alpha   90.00
_cell.angle_beta   90.00
_cell.angle_gamma   90.00
#
_symmetry.space_group_name_H-M   'P 1'
#
loop_
_entity.id
_entity.type
_entity.pdbx_description
1 polymer ?
#
loop_
_entity_poly.entity_id
_entity_poly.type
_entity_poly.pdbx_seq_one_letter_code
_entity_poly.pdbx_strand_id
1 'polypeptide(L)'
;MVAFTLELQHALQAIGPTLLLNSDIIRARLGASALDSIQEFRLSGWLAQQEDAHRIVLYQTDASLTPWTVRCLRQADCILIVGLGDQEPTLGQLEQMLENTAVRALKQLVLLHREEGAGPTRTVEWLNMRSWCSGHLHLRCPRRLFSRRSPAKLHELYEKVFSRRADRHSDFSRLARVLTGNTIALVLGGGGARGCSHIGVLKALEEAGVPVDLVGGTSIGSFIGALYAEERSASRTKQRAREWAKSMTSVLEPVLDLTYPVTSMFTGSAFNRSIHRVFQDKQIEDLWLPYFNVTTDITASAMRVHKDGSLWRYVRASMTLSGYLPPLCDPKDGHLLMDGGYINNLPADIARSMGAKTVIAIDVGSQDETDLSTYGDSLSGWWLLWKRLNPWADKVKVPDMAEIQSRLAYVSCVRQLEVVKSSSYCEYLRPPIDCFKTMDFGKFDQIYDVGYQYGKAVFGGWSRGNVIEKMLTDRRSTDLNESRRADVLAFPSSGFTDLAEIVSRIEPPTSYVSDGCADGEESDCLTEYEEDAGPDCSRDEGGSPEGASPSTASEMEEEKSILRQRRCLPQELPGSATDA
;
A
#
# COMPACT_ATOMS: atom_id res chain seq x y z
N MET A 1 -1.74 -26.02 8.91
CA MET A 1 -1.71 -25.96 10.40
C MET A 1 -0.29 -26.20 10.91
N VAL A 2 0.06 -27.32 11.55
CA VAL A 2 1.33 -27.47 12.33
C VAL A 2 2.61 -27.04 11.60
N ALA A 3 2.81 -27.42 10.34
CA ALA A 3 4.00 -27.01 9.60
C ALA A 3 4.07 -25.48 9.35
N PHE A 4 2.92 -24.83 9.15
CA PHE A 4 2.83 -23.38 8.96
C PHE A 4 3.12 -22.62 10.27
N THR A 5 2.61 -23.09 11.41
CA THR A 5 2.86 -22.45 12.71
C THR A 5 4.33 -22.56 13.13
N LEU A 6 5.01 -23.66 12.78
CA LEU A 6 6.46 -23.82 13.02
C LEU A 6 7.34 -22.92 12.12
N GLU A 7 7.05 -22.80 10.82
CA GLU A 7 7.76 -21.82 9.95
C GLU A 7 7.54 -20.38 10.44
N LEU A 8 6.30 -20.04 10.80
CA LEU A 8 5.97 -18.69 11.29
C LEU A 8 6.65 -18.41 12.64
N GLN A 9 6.68 -19.37 13.57
CA GLN A 9 7.43 -19.26 14.82
C GLN A 9 8.92 -19.01 14.56
N HIS A 10 9.52 -19.74 13.61
CA HIS A 10 10.93 -19.56 13.24
C HIS A 10 11.24 -18.15 12.69
N ALA A 11 10.35 -17.61 11.86
CA ALA A 11 10.48 -16.26 11.34
C ALA A 11 10.28 -15.17 12.41
N LEU A 12 9.31 -15.33 13.32
CA LEU A 12 9.03 -14.37 14.40
C LEU A 12 10.14 -14.37 15.46
N GLN A 13 10.77 -15.52 15.74
CA GLN A 13 11.94 -15.62 16.62
C GLN A 13 13.13 -14.77 16.16
N ALA A 14 13.25 -14.48 14.86
CA ALA A 14 14.29 -13.58 14.33
C ALA A 14 13.99 -12.09 14.62
N ILE A 15 12.77 -11.75 15.05
CA ILE A 15 12.34 -10.40 15.40
C ILE A 15 12.29 -10.22 16.93
N GLY A 16 11.80 -11.23 17.67
CA GLY A 16 11.69 -11.18 19.13
C GLY A 16 11.26 -12.48 19.80
N PRO A 17 11.28 -12.54 21.14
CA PRO A 17 10.91 -13.75 21.90
C PRO A 17 9.47 -14.15 21.60
N THR A 18 9.32 -15.37 21.03
CA THR A 18 8.05 -15.88 20.50
C THR A 18 7.69 -17.21 21.15
N LEU A 19 6.50 -17.28 21.76
CA LEU A 19 5.93 -18.50 22.34
C LEU A 19 4.86 -19.09 21.42
N LEU A 20 4.83 -20.42 21.27
CA LEU A 20 3.75 -21.15 20.58
C LEU A 20 2.90 -21.89 21.60
N LEU A 21 1.58 -21.67 21.57
CA LEU A 21 0.59 -22.30 22.43
C LEU A 21 -0.43 -23.09 21.60
N ASN A 22 -0.73 -24.31 22.03
CA ASN A 22 -1.78 -25.16 21.47
C ASN A 22 -2.53 -25.88 22.60
N SER A 23 -3.67 -26.49 22.28
CA SER A 23 -4.55 -27.16 23.26
C SER A 23 -3.83 -28.23 24.10
N ASP A 24 -2.89 -28.97 23.51
CA ASP A 24 -2.14 -30.03 24.19
C ASP A 24 -1.06 -29.48 25.16
N ILE A 25 -0.36 -28.39 24.80
CA ILE A 25 0.58 -27.69 25.68
C ILE A 25 -0.16 -27.14 26.92
N ILE A 26 -1.36 -26.57 26.72
CA ILE A 26 -2.19 -26.07 27.82
C ILE A 26 -2.60 -27.22 28.75
N ARG A 27 -3.11 -28.33 28.20
CA ARG A 27 -3.48 -29.52 28.99
C ARG A 27 -2.29 -30.11 29.74
N ALA A 28 -1.12 -30.19 29.11
CA ALA A 28 0.09 -30.73 29.73
C ALA A 28 0.61 -29.86 30.89
N ARG A 29 0.41 -28.53 30.82
CA ARG A 29 0.98 -27.60 31.81
C ARG A 29 0.02 -27.17 32.92
N LEU A 30 -1.29 -27.12 32.65
CA LEU A 30 -2.31 -26.70 33.62
C LEU A 30 -3.23 -27.85 34.08
N GLY A 31 -3.25 -28.97 33.36
CA GLY A 31 -4.06 -30.16 33.64
C GLY A 31 -5.13 -30.43 32.58
N ALA A 32 -5.69 -31.64 32.57
CA ALA A 32 -6.70 -32.04 31.58
C ALA A 32 -7.96 -31.14 31.59
N SER A 33 -8.37 -30.65 32.77
CA SER A 33 -9.50 -29.74 33.01
C SER A 33 -9.16 -28.25 32.89
N ALA A 34 -7.97 -27.89 32.39
CA ALA A 34 -7.55 -26.49 32.26
C ALA A 34 -8.38 -25.67 31.26
N LEU A 35 -9.14 -26.33 30.39
CA LEU A 35 -10.04 -25.71 29.41
C LEU A 35 -11.52 -25.70 29.87
N ASP A 36 -11.80 -26.21 31.07
CA ASP A 36 -13.14 -26.18 31.67
C ASP A 36 -13.40 -24.79 32.27
N SER A 37 -14.66 -24.32 32.19
CA SER A 37 -15.06 -22.99 32.68
C SER A 37 -14.69 -22.72 34.15
N ILE A 38 -14.64 -23.77 34.97
CA ILE A 38 -14.29 -23.71 36.40
C ILE A 38 -12.83 -23.22 36.60
N GLN A 39 -11.93 -23.48 35.66
CA GLN A 39 -10.52 -23.08 35.75
C GLN A 39 -10.16 -21.85 34.89
N GLU A 40 -11.16 -21.17 34.30
CA GLU A 40 -10.92 -20.06 33.35
C GLU A 40 -10.11 -18.91 33.96
N PHE A 41 -10.28 -18.59 35.25
CA PHE A 41 -9.48 -17.57 35.93
C PHE A 41 -7.98 -17.93 35.97
N ARG A 42 -7.66 -19.20 36.28
CA ARG A 42 -6.28 -19.70 36.34
C ARG A 42 -5.63 -19.74 34.96
N LEU A 43 -6.36 -20.18 33.94
CA LEU A 43 -5.91 -20.14 32.55
C LEU A 43 -5.66 -18.69 32.10
N SER A 44 -6.59 -17.78 32.40
CA SER A 44 -6.49 -16.36 32.01
C SER A 44 -5.26 -15.68 32.64
N GLY A 45 -5.05 -15.84 33.96
CA GLY A 45 -3.89 -15.28 34.65
C GLY A 45 -2.56 -15.86 34.15
N TRP A 46 -2.52 -17.16 33.82
CA TRP A 46 -1.31 -17.76 33.25
C TRP A 46 -1.03 -17.27 31.83
N LEU A 47 -2.06 -17.12 30.98
CA LEU A 47 -1.92 -16.55 29.63
C LEU A 47 -1.41 -15.11 29.68
N ALA A 48 -1.99 -14.26 30.54
CA ALA A 48 -1.52 -12.89 30.73
C ALA A 48 -0.04 -12.83 31.15
N GLN A 49 0.41 -13.75 32.03
CA GLN A 49 1.83 -13.88 32.38
C GLN A 49 2.70 -14.29 31.17
N GLN A 50 2.19 -15.11 30.25
CA GLN A 50 2.94 -15.47 29.03
C GLN A 50 3.00 -14.30 28.03
N GLU A 51 1.93 -13.51 27.91
CA GLU A 51 1.84 -12.31 27.06
C GLU A 51 2.76 -11.18 27.57
N ASP A 52 2.92 -11.02 28.89
CA ASP A 52 3.89 -10.10 29.48
C ASP A 52 5.35 -10.57 29.30
N ALA A 53 5.60 -11.88 29.48
CA ALA A 53 6.93 -12.45 29.32
C ALA A 53 7.45 -12.44 27.87
N HIS A 54 6.56 -12.60 26.88
CA HIS A 54 6.91 -12.78 25.47
C HIS A 54 6.30 -11.69 24.58
N ARG A 55 7.16 -11.04 23.78
CA ARG A 55 6.78 -10.01 22.81
C ARG A 55 5.73 -10.48 21.79
N ILE A 56 5.66 -11.79 21.53
CA ILE A 56 4.80 -12.44 20.53
C ILE A 56 4.30 -13.78 21.09
N VAL A 57 2.97 -13.97 21.14
CA VAL A 57 2.34 -15.25 21.49
C VAL A 57 1.53 -15.75 20.30
N LEU A 58 1.89 -16.93 19.79
CA LEU A 58 1.18 -17.62 18.71
C LEU A 58 0.18 -18.61 19.28
N TYR A 59 -1.10 -18.34 19.05
CA TYR A 59 -2.19 -19.28 19.35
C TYR A 59 -2.46 -20.19 18.14
N GLN A 60 -2.21 -21.49 18.27
CA GLN A 60 -2.63 -22.49 17.30
C GLN A 60 -4.02 -23.02 17.67
N THR A 61 -5.02 -22.76 16.82
CA THR A 61 -6.38 -23.29 16.96
C THR A 61 -6.45 -24.79 16.64
N ASP A 62 -7.48 -25.45 17.18
CA ASP A 62 -7.84 -26.81 16.79
C ASP A 62 -8.61 -26.78 15.46
N ALA A 63 -8.71 -27.92 14.77
CA ALA A 63 -9.45 -28.03 13.51
C ALA A 63 -10.99 -27.91 13.66
N SER A 64 -11.49 -27.96 14.90
CA SER A 64 -12.90 -27.83 15.27
C SER A 64 -13.10 -26.72 16.30
N LEU A 65 -14.36 -26.38 16.56
CA LEU A 65 -14.75 -25.35 17.53
C LEU A 65 -14.65 -25.87 18.97
N THR A 66 -13.41 -26.04 19.46
CA THR A 66 -13.13 -26.39 20.86
C THR A 66 -13.20 -25.13 21.76
N PRO A 67 -13.32 -25.30 23.10
CA PRO A 67 -13.20 -24.17 24.03
C PRO A 67 -11.88 -23.41 23.86
N TRP A 68 -10.79 -24.11 23.53
CA TRP A 68 -9.50 -23.52 23.19
C TRP A 68 -9.59 -22.65 21.93
N THR A 69 -10.14 -23.16 20.82
CA THR A 69 -10.36 -22.37 19.59
C THR A 69 -11.18 -21.12 19.87
N VAL A 70 -12.31 -21.22 20.60
CA VAL A 70 -13.14 -20.06 20.97
C VAL A 70 -12.36 -19.04 21.80
N ARG A 71 -11.51 -19.50 22.73
CA ARG A 71 -10.66 -18.62 23.55
C ARG A 71 -9.62 -17.89 22.69
N CYS A 72 -8.91 -18.59 21.81
CA CYS A 72 -7.95 -18.00 20.88
C CYS A 72 -8.58 -16.90 20.02
N LEU A 73 -9.78 -17.13 19.48
CA LEU A 73 -10.49 -16.15 18.65
C LEU A 73 -10.95 -14.91 19.44
N ARG A 74 -11.18 -15.02 20.75
CA ARG A 74 -11.54 -13.88 21.61
C ARG A 74 -10.33 -13.06 22.09
N GLN A 75 -9.18 -13.71 22.27
CA GLN A 75 -8.00 -13.12 22.90
C GLN A 75 -6.97 -12.58 21.88
N ALA A 76 -6.97 -13.06 20.64
CA ALA A 76 -6.00 -12.63 19.63
C ALA A 76 -6.22 -11.18 19.14
N ASP A 77 -5.14 -10.40 19.03
CA ASP A 77 -5.13 -9.10 18.33
C ASP A 77 -5.29 -9.26 16.80
N CYS A 78 -4.76 -10.37 16.26
CA CYS A 78 -4.76 -10.68 14.84
C CYS A 78 -5.08 -12.16 14.60
N ILE A 79 -6.01 -12.43 13.69
CA ILE A 79 -6.45 -13.77 13.29
C ILE A 79 -5.96 -14.02 11.84
N LEU A 80 -5.16 -15.07 11.67
CA LEU A 80 -4.66 -15.51 10.37
C LEU A 80 -5.58 -16.58 9.78
N ILE A 81 -6.16 -16.31 8.62
CA ILE A 81 -6.97 -17.26 7.86
C ILE A 81 -6.05 -17.85 6.78
N VAL A 82 -5.71 -19.13 6.92
CA VAL A 82 -4.68 -19.76 6.08
C VAL A 82 -5.35 -20.62 5.01
N GLY A 83 -5.40 -20.10 3.78
CA GLY A 83 -5.91 -20.81 2.60
C GLY A 83 -4.79 -21.40 1.74
N LEU A 84 -5.11 -22.41 0.93
CA LEU A 84 -4.24 -22.91 -0.13
C LEU A 84 -4.64 -22.22 -1.44
N GLY A 85 -3.72 -21.47 -2.06
CA GLY A 85 -4.02 -20.66 -3.24
C GLY A 85 -4.34 -21.47 -4.51
N ASP A 86 -4.03 -22.77 -4.51
CA ASP A 86 -4.39 -23.73 -5.56
C ASP A 86 -5.79 -24.37 -5.37
N GLN A 87 -6.51 -24.04 -4.28
CA GLN A 87 -7.84 -24.58 -3.98
C GLN A 87 -8.97 -23.58 -4.27
N GLU A 88 -10.22 -24.06 -4.22
CA GLU A 88 -11.41 -23.22 -4.39
C GLU A 88 -11.65 -22.32 -3.16
N PRO A 89 -12.10 -21.06 -3.35
CA PRO A 89 -12.25 -20.03 -2.31
C PRO A 89 -13.42 -20.26 -1.33
N THR A 90 -13.79 -21.51 -1.07
CA THR A 90 -14.87 -21.91 -0.16
C THR A 90 -14.65 -21.42 1.28
N LEU A 91 -15.74 -21.15 2.01
CA LEU A 91 -15.70 -20.77 3.42
C LEU A 91 -15.81 -22.01 4.32
N GLY A 92 -14.86 -22.20 5.24
CA GLY A 92 -14.96 -23.20 6.29
C GLY A 92 -15.99 -22.84 7.37
N GLN A 93 -16.48 -23.85 8.11
CA GLN A 93 -17.43 -23.63 9.23
C GLN A 93 -16.91 -22.64 10.28
N LEU A 94 -15.61 -22.67 10.59
CA LEU A 94 -14.99 -21.71 11.51
C LEU A 94 -14.97 -20.28 10.96
N GLU A 95 -14.86 -20.10 9.65
CA GLU A 95 -14.88 -18.79 9.00
C GLU A 95 -16.28 -18.18 8.99
N GLN A 96 -17.31 -19.00 8.69
CA GLN A 96 -18.71 -18.58 8.79
C GLN A 96 -19.09 -18.15 10.22
N MET A 97 -18.53 -18.82 11.24
CA MET A 97 -18.72 -18.38 12.63
C MET A 97 -17.94 -17.10 12.96
N LEU A 98 -16.74 -16.91 12.39
CA LEU A 98 -15.95 -15.69 12.56
C LEU A 98 -16.62 -14.46 11.95
N GLU A 99 -17.26 -14.60 10.79
CA GLU A 99 -18.07 -13.56 10.15
C GLU A 99 -19.23 -13.10 11.04
N ASN A 100 -19.91 -14.06 11.69
CA ASN A 100 -21.03 -13.79 12.60
C ASN A 100 -20.61 -13.38 14.02
N THR A 101 -19.32 -13.41 14.35
CA THR A 101 -18.83 -13.06 15.69
C THR A 101 -18.18 -11.68 15.67
N ALA A 102 -18.67 -10.76 16.50
CA ALA A 102 -18.13 -9.42 16.67
C ALA A 102 -16.77 -9.41 17.39
N VAL A 103 -15.73 -9.93 16.73
CA VAL A 103 -14.35 -9.93 17.22
C VAL A 103 -13.64 -8.66 16.73
N ARG A 104 -13.06 -7.88 17.65
CA ARG A 104 -12.29 -6.66 17.34
C ARG A 104 -10.94 -6.91 16.66
N ALA A 105 -10.45 -8.15 16.68
CA ALA A 105 -9.19 -8.56 16.06
C ALA A 105 -9.11 -8.21 14.57
N LEU A 106 -7.90 -7.86 14.13
CA LEU A 106 -7.56 -7.74 12.71
C LEU A 106 -7.63 -9.12 12.05
N LYS A 107 -8.24 -9.22 10.87
CA LYS A 107 -8.47 -10.50 10.19
C LYS A 107 -7.69 -10.49 8.88
N GLN A 108 -6.68 -11.34 8.75
CA GLN A 108 -5.75 -11.31 7.62
C GLN A 108 -5.76 -12.65 6.88
N LEU A 109 -6.03 -12.58 5.57
CA LEU A 109 -6.02 -13.75 4.70
C LEU A 109 -4.59 -14.07 4.25
N VAL A 110 -4.16 -15.30 4.43
CA VAL A 110 -2.81 -15.79 4.08
C VAL A 110 -2.97 -16.93 3.08
N LEU A 111 -2.67 -16.67 1.81
CA LEU A 111 -2.78 -17.66 0.73
C LEU A 111 -1.42 -18.31 0.47
N LEU A 112 -1.35 -19.62 0.69
CA LEU A 112 -0.13 -20.40 0.53
C LEU A 112 -0.02 -20.92 -0.90
N HIS A 113 1.11 -20.63 -1.55
CA HIS A 113 1.45 -21.10 -2.88
C HIS A 113 2.69 -21.99 -2.81
N ARG A 114 2.83 -22.93 -3.75
CA ARG A 114 4.04 -23.78 -3.82
C ARG A 114 5.17 -23.02 -4.51
N GLU A 115 6.40 -23.23 -4.05
CA GLU A 115 7.60 -22.58 -4.59
C GLU A 115 7.76 -22.70 -6.12
N GLU A 116 7.34 -23.82 -6.71
CA GLU A 116 7.40 -24.11 -8.15
C GLU A 116 6.01 -24.11 -8.82
N GLY A 117 4.99 -23.57 -8.13
CA GLY A 117 3.63 -23.48 -8.64
C GLY A 117 3.42 -22.31 -9.60
N ALA A 118 2.18 -22.20 -10.10
CA ALA A 118 1.71 -20.96 -10.71
C ALA A 118 1.75 -19.81 -9.70
N GLY A 119 1.81 -18.57 -10.21
CA GLY A 119 1.65 -17.37 -9.38
C GLY A 119 0.22 -17.21 -8.85
N PRO A 120 -0.01 -16.24 -7.95
CA PRO A 120 -1.36 -15.96 -7.46
C PRO A 120 -2.28 -15.57 -8.63
N THR A 121 -3.52 -16.05 -8.56
CA THR A 121 -4.58 -15.78 -9.52
C THR A 121 -5.93 -15.89 -8.80
N ARG A 122 -6.95 -15.19 -9.31
CA ARG A 122 -8.33 -15.24 -8.79
C ARG A 122 -8.44 -14.82 -7.31
N THR A 123 -7.52 -13.97 -6.83
CA THR A 123 -7.53 -13.49 -5.44
C THR A 123 -8.80 -12.70 -5.11
N VAL A 124 -9.38 -12.03 -6.11
CA VAL A 124 -10.67 -11.34 -6.01
C VAL A 124 -11.80 -12.30 -5.57
N GLU A 125 -11.81 -13.56 -6.02
CA GLU A 125 -12.82 -14.55 -5.61
C GLU A 125 -12.68 -14.90 -4.11
N TRP A 126 -11.45 -15.02 -3.61
CA TRP A 126 -11.16 -15.23 -2.19
C TRP A 126 -11.58 -14.05 -1.32
N LEU A 127 -11.35 -12.83 -1.79
CA LEU A 127 -11.66 -11.57 -1.09
C LEU A 127 -13.15 -11.24 -1.09
N ASN A 128 -13.87 -11.48 -2.19
CA ASN A 128 -15.31 -11.25 -2.28
C ASN A 128 -16.10 -12.09 -1.27
N MET A 129 -15.67 -13.33 -1.04
CA MET A 129 -16.25 -14.21 -0.01
C MET A 129 -15.85 -13.82 1.43
N ARG A 130 -14.92 -12.88 1.60
CA ARG A 130 -14.26 -12.51 2.86
C ARG A 130 -14.10 -11.00 2.98
N SER A 131 -15.12 -10.24 2.59
CA SER A 131 -15.13 -8.76 2.60
C SER A 131 -14.85 -8.15 3.99
N TRP A 132 -15.01 -8.94 5.06
CA TRP A 132 -14.67 -8.62 6.44
C TRP A 132 -13.19 -8.77 6.81
N CYS A 133 -12.33 -9.27 5.90
CA CYS A 133 -10.88 -9.30 6.09
C CYS A 133 -10.26 -7.91 5.89
N SER A 134 -9.29 -7.57 6.73
CA SER A 134 -8.57 -6.29 6.70
C SER A 134 -7.51 -6.23 5.58
N GLY A 135 -7.14 -7.37 4.99
CA GLY A 135 -6.20 -7.48 3.88
C GLY A 135 -5.68 -8.91 3.68
N HIS A 136 -4.84 -9.11 2.67
CA HIS A 136 -4.30 -10.43 2.30
C HIS A 136 -2.78 -10.42 2.05
N LEU A 137 -2.18 -11.62 2.09
CA LEU A 137 -0.77 -11.88 1.75
C LEU A 137 -0.62 -13.22 1.02
N HIS A 138 0.17 -13.24 -0.05
CA HIS A 138 0.51 -14.46 -0.80
C HIS A 138 1.88 -14.99 -0.41
N LEU A 139 1.96 -16.17 0.21
CA LEU A 139 3.24 -16.76 0.63
C LEU A 139 3.68 -17.86 -0.34
N ARG A 140 4.84 -17.66 -0.97
CA ARG A 140 5.59 -18.68 -1.70
C ARG A 140 6.27 -19.60 -0.68
N CYS A 141 5.66 -20.75 -0.44
CA CYS A 141 6.05 -21.68 0.62
C CYS A 141 7.05 -22.74 0.14
N PRO A 142 8.08 -23.05 0.93
CA PRO A 142 9.07 -24.07 0.60
C PRO A 142 8.43 -25.46 0.59
N ARG A 143 8.91 -26.36 -0.28
CA ARG A 143 8.39 -27.73 -0.45
C ARG A 143 8.16 -28.50 0.87
N ARG A 144 8.98 -28.24 1.90
CA ARG A 144 8.91 -28.89 3.23
C ARG A 144 7.60 -28.63 3.99
N LEU A 145 6.94 -27.48 3.78
CA LEU A 145 5.67 -27.13 4.43
C LEU A 145 4.52 -28.07 4.02
N PHE A 146 4.56 -28.58 2.79
CA PHE A 146 3.54 -29.47 2.23
C PHE A 146 3.82 -30.97 2.49
N SER A 147 4.83 -31.30 3.30
CA SER A 147 5.24 -32.69 3.56
C SER A 147 4.25 -33.39 4.50
N ARG A 148 3.63 -34.49 4.04
CA ARG A 148 2.70 -35.34 4.82
C ARG A 148 3.44 -36.21 5.87
N ARG A 149 4.16 -35.58 6.80
CA ARG A 149 4.84 -36.24 7.93
C ARG A 149 3.97 -36.24 9.17
N SER A 150 4.20 -37.19 10.08
CA SER A 150 3.59 -37.17 11.42
C SER A 150 4.10 -35.98 12.24
N PRO A 151 3.35 -35.45 13.22
CA PRO A 151 3.75 -34.29 14.02
C PRO A 151 5.14 -34.42 14.65
N ALA A 152 5.46 -35.56 15.26
CA ALA A 152 6.79 -35.80 15.84
C ALA A 152 7.93 -35.70 14.81
N LYS A 153 7.74 -36.24 13.60
CA LYS A 153 8.72 -36.14 12.49
C LYS A 153 8.74 -34.76 11.83
N LEU A 154 7.73 -33.92 12.06
CA LEU A 154 7.79 -32.50 11.73
C LEU A 154 8.62 -31.77 12.79
N HIS A 155 8.40 -31.96 14.08
CA HIS A 155 9.21 -31.32 15.12
C HIS A 155 10.72 -31.60 14.96
N GLU A 156 11.12 -32.86 14.76
CA GLU A 156 12.54 -33.22 14.51
C GLU A 156 13.13 -32.59 13.23
N LEU A 157 12.29 -32.35 12.21
CA LEU A 157 12.69 -31.62 11.01
C LEU A 157 12.86 -30.13 11.32
N TYR A 158 11.92 -29.53 12.04
CA TYR A 158 11.92 -28.12 12.37
C TYR A 158 13.00 -27.75 13.38
N GLU A 159 13.36 -28.61 14.34
CA GLU A 159 14.54 -28.43 15.20
C GLU A 159 15.83 -28.20 14.38
N LYS A 160 15.98 -28.92 13.26
CA LYS A 160 17.09 -28.75 12.32
C LYS A 160 16.97 -27.48 11.46
N VAL A 161 15.77 -26.91 11.33
CA VAL A 161 15.54 -25.58 10.71
C VAL A 161 15.85 -24.47 11.72
N PHE A 162 15.35 -24.57 12.96
CA PHE A 162 15.62 -23.64 14.06
C PHE A 162 17.11 -23.49 14.40
N SER A 163 17.96 -24.47 14.09
CA SER A 163 19.42 -24.36 14.24
C SER A 163 20.09 -23.41 13.24
N ARG A 164 19.40 -23.02 12.17
CA ARG A 164 19.85 -22.04 11.18
C ARG A 164 19.21 -20.68 11.48
N ARG A 165 19.80 -19.59 10.98
CA ARG A 165 19.13 -18.28 11.01
C ARG A 165 17.98 -18.26 10.00
N ALA A 166 16.86 -17.64 10.37
CA ALA A 166 15.75 -17.42 9.47
C ALA A 166 16.18 -16.57 8.27
N ASP A 167 15.78 -16.97 7.06
CA ASP A 167 16.06 -16.21 5.84
C ASP A 167 15.22 -14.93 5.82
N ARG A 168 15.90 -13.78 5.76
CA ARG A 168 15.30 -12.44 5.73
C ARG A 168 14.38 -12.22 4.51
N HIS A 169 14.66 -12.87 3.37
CA HIS A 169 13.90 -12.75 2.13
C HIS A 169 12.73 -13.74 2.03
N SER A 170 12.63 -14.70 2.95
CA SER A 170 11.53 -15.65 2.97
C SER A 170 10.18 -14.99 3.27
N ASP A 171 9.11 -15.55 2.73
CA ASP A 171 7.75 -15.01 2.90
C ASP A 171 7.23 -15.15 4.32
N PHE A 172 7.73 -16.12 5.09
CA PHE A 172 7.47 -16.19 6.52
C PHE A 172 8.14 -15.04 7.28
N SER A 173 9.35 -14.62 6.90
CA SER A 173 9.98 -13.40 7.44
C SER A 173 9.26 -12.12 7.02
N ARG A 174 8.70 -12.05 5.80
CA ARG A 174 7.80 -10.95 5.40
C ARG A 174 6.53 -10.93 6.26
N LEU A 175 5.85 -12.06 6.40
CA LEU A 175 4.67 -12.18 7.26
C LEU A 175 4.99 -11.76 8.70
N ALA A 176 6.12 -12.22 9.24
CA ALA A 176 6.57 -11.84 10.58
C ALA A 176 6.82 -10.33 10.73
N ARG A 177 7.42 -9.67 9.73
CA ARG A 177 7.58 -8.21 9.70
C ARG A 177 6.24 -7.49 9.64
N VAL A 178 5.31 -7.93 8.78
CA VAL A 178 3.97 -7.34 8.67
C VAL A 178 3.21 -7.44 10.00
N LEU A 179 3.16 -8.63 10.61
CA LEU A 179 2.43 -8.85 11.87
C LEU A 179 3.03 -8.11 13.07
N THR A 180 4.33 -7.83 13.06
CA THR A 180 5.00 -7.10 14.15
C THR A 180 5.03 -5.58 13.96
N GLY A 181 4.53 -5.07 12.84
CA GLY A 181 4.62 -3.64 12.49
C GLY A 181 6.02 -3.21 12.06
N ASN A 182 6.82 -4.13 11.52
CA ASN A 182 8.19 -3.92 11.04
C ASN A 182 8.30 -3.95 9.49
N THR A 183 7.18 -3.77 8.78
CA THR A 183 7.09 -3.72 7.31
C THR A 183 8.08 -2.69 6.72
N ILE A 184 8.91 -3.14 5.78
CA ILE A 184 9.78 -2.27 4.96
C ILE A 184 9.10 -2.05 3.60
N ALA A 185 8.80 -0.80 3.28
CA ALA A 185 8.20 -0.43 2.00
C ALA A 185 9.24 0.14 1.03
N LEU A 186 9.06 -0.16 -0.26
CA LEU A 186 9.78 0.46 -1.36
C LEU A 186 8.82 1.36 -2.14
N VAL A 187 9.15 2.65 -2.27
CA VAL A 187 8.35 3.62 -3.03
C VAL A 187 9.16 4.17 -4.20
N LEU A 188 8.62 4.06 -5.40
CA LEU A 188 9.28 4.43 -6.65
C LEU A 188 8.60 5.65 -7.27
N GLY A 189 9.36 6.74 -7.44
CA GLY A 189 8.83 7.98 -7.98
C GLY A 189 8.66 8.00 -9.50
N GLY A 190 7.90 8.98 -9.99
CA GLY A 190 7.72 9.25 -11.41
C GLY A 190 8.86 10.06 -12.05
N GLY A 191 9.06 9.90 -13.36
CA GLY A 191 10.15 10.54 -14.12
C GLY A 191 10.43 9.99 -15.53
N GLY A 192 9.47 9.25 -16.14
CA GLY A 192 9.64 8.65 -17.47
C GLY A 192 10.86 7.73 -17.57
N ALA A 193 11.64 7.83 -18.65
CA ALA A 193 12.82 6.99 -18.90
C ALA A 193 13.87 7.00 -17.76
N ARG A 194 13.93 8.06 -16.95
CA ARG A 194 14.79 8.13 -15.75
C ARG A 194 14.49 7.00 -14.76
N GLY A 195 13.24 6.52 -14.71
CA GLY A 195 12.80 5.39 -13.90
C GLY A 195 13.44 4.04 -14.24
N CYS A 196 14.17 3.92 -15.36
CA CYS A 196 15.00 2.72 -15.60
C CYS A 196 16.11 2.55 -14.54
N SER A 197 16.50 3.62 -13.84
CA SER A 197 17.45 3.59 -12.72
C SER A 197 16.90 2.87 -11.48
N HIS A 198 15.57 2.90 -11.26
CA HIS A 198 14.89 2.15 -10.18
C HIS A 198 15.29 0.68 -10.19
N ILE A 199 15.38 0.08 -11.38
CA ILE A 199 15.74 -1.33 -11.59
C ILE A 199 17.20 -1.60 -11.17
N GLY A 200 18.09 -0.64 -11.41
CA GLY A 200 19.49 -0.71 -10.97
C GLY A 200 19.59 -0.66 -9.45
N VAL A 201 18.87 0.29 -8.82
CA VAL A 201 18.82 0.40 -7.35
C VAL A 201 18.18 -0.85 -6.73
N LEU A 202 17.08 -1.36 -7.30
CA LEU A 202 16.43 -2.63 -6.92
C LEU A 202 17.42 -3.80 -6.90
N LYS A 203 18.26 -3.94 -7.92
CA LYS A 203 19.28 -5.00 -7.95
C LYS A 203 20.31 -4.82 -6.83
N ALA A 204 20.76 -3.60 -6.58
CA ALA A 204 21.71 -3.32 -5.50
C ALA A 204 21.07 -3.53 -4.10
N LEU A 205 19.77 -3.30 -3.95
CA LEU A 205 18.98 -3.54 -2.74
C LEU A 205 18.88 -5.04 -2.42
N GLU A 206 18.61 -5.87 -3.45
CA GLU A 206 18.63 -7.34 -3.36
C GLU A 206 20.03 -7.86 -3.01
N GLU A 207 21.09 -7.37 -3.69
CA GLU A 207 22.49 -7.74 -3.39
C GLU A 207 22.93 -7.34 -1.98
N ALA A 208 22.35 -6.27 -1.40
CA ALA A 208 22.63 -5.83 -0.03
C ALA A 208 21.85 -6.61 1.05
N GLY A 209 20.94 -7.51 0.66
CA GLY A 209 20.15 -8.32 1.60
C GLY A 209 19.06 -7.54 2.33
N VAL A 210 18.55 -6.45 1.74
CA VAL A 210 17.43 -5.67 2.29
C VAL A 210 16.12 -6.24 1.74
N PRO A 211 15.20 -6.74 2.58
CA PRO A 211 13.92 -7.25 2.11
C PRO A 211 12.92 -6.12 1.84
N VAL A 212 12.01 -6.36 0.90
CA VAL A 212 10.88 -5.47 0.57
C VAL A 212 9.57 -6.19 0.86
N ASP A 213 8.70 -5.54 1.63
CA ASP A 213 7.46 -6.14 2.12
C ASP A 213 6.20 -5.50 1.50
N LEU A 214 6.29 -4.25 1.07
CA LEU A 214 5.26 -3.44 0.41
C LEU A 214 5.91 -2.65 -0.73
N VAL A 215 5.23 -2.52 -1.87
CA VAL A 215 5.70 -1.73 -3.02
C VAL A 215 4.69 -0.63 -3.36
N GLY A 216 5.17 0.57 -3.63
CA GLY A 216 4.35 1.69 -4.08
C GLY A 216 5.01 2.43 -5.24
N GLY A 217 4.23 3.15 -6.05
CA GLY A 217 4.83 4.08 -6.99
C GLY A 217 3.87 4.92 -7.81
N THR A 218 4.45 5.89 -8.50
CA THR A 218 3.75 6.85 -9.37
C THR A 218 4.38 6.84 -10.76
N SER A 219 3.57 6.91 -11.81
CA SER A 219 4.02 6.96 -13.20
C SER A 219 4.95 5.79 -13.56
N ILE A 220 6.13 6.04 -14.13
CA ILE A 220 7.11 4.96 -14.37
C ILE A 220 7.45 4.15 -13.10
N GLY A 221 7.41 4.77 -11.92
CA GLY A 221 7.58 4.09 -10.65
C GLY A 221 6.45 3.11 -10.35
N SER A 222 5.21 3.41 -10.73
CA SER A 222 4.10 2.45 -10.64
C SER A 222 4.33 1.26 -11.56
N PHE A 223 4.80 1.49 -12.79
CA PHE A 223 5.08 0.43 -13.76
C PHE A 223 6.23 -0.50 -13.31
N ILE A 224 7.36 0.05 -12.87
CA ILE A 224 8.48 -0.75 -12.35
C ILE A 224 8.10 -1.43 -11.02
N GLY A 225 7.33 -0.75 -10.16
CA GLY A 225 6.85 -1.30 -8.90
C GLY A 225 5.91 -2.49 -9.10
N ALA A 226 5.01 -2.41 -10.08
CA ALA A 226 4.11 -3.50 -10.46
C ALA A 226 4.90 -4.71 -10.99
N LEU A 227 5.85 -4.48 -11.90
CA LEU A 227 6.76 -5.55 -12.38
C LEU A 227 7.58 -6.17 -11.25
N TYR A 228 7.97 -5.39 -10.24
CA TYR A 228 8.72 -5.90 -9.10
C TYR A 228 7.84 -6.71 -8.13
N ALA A 229 6.62 -6.24 -7.86
CA ALA A 229 5.63 -6.96 -7.05
C ALA A 229 5.15 -8.26 -7.71
N GLU A 230 5.16 -8.32 -9.05
CA GLU A 230 4.81 -9.51 -9.83
C GLU A 230 5.96 -10.53 -9.95
N GLU A 231 7.20 -10.08 -10.12
CA GLU A 231 8.34 -10.97 -10.40
C GLU A 231 9.20 -11.30 -9.18
N ARG A 232 9.25 -10.40 -8.20
CA ARG A 232 10.10 -10.48 -6.98
C ARG A 232 11.57 -10.80 -7.24
N SER A 233 12.08 -10.36 -8.38
CA SER A 233 13.50 -10.39 -8.70
C SER A 233 13.84 -9.25 -9.63
N ALA A 234 14.80 -8.40 -9.23
CA ALA A 234 15.27 -7.30 -10.04
C ALA A 234 15.80 -7.75 -11.42
N SER A 235 16.28 -9.01 -11.53
CA SER A 235 16.74 -9.60 -12.78
C SER A 235 15.60 -9.80 -13.81
N ARG A 236 14.46 -10.35 -13.37
CA ARG A 236 13.25 -10.57 -14.17
C ARG A 236 12.54 -9.26 -14.47
N THR A 237 12.46 -8.37 -13.48
CA THR A 237 11.99 -6.99 -13.65
C THR A 237 12.83 -6.24 -14.70
N LYS A 238 14.17 -6.36 -14.67
CA LYS A 238 15.05 -5.78 -15.71
C LYS A 238 14.71 -6.31 -17.09
N GLN A 239 14.54 -7.62 -17.24
CA GLN A 239 14.22 -8.21 -18.55
C GLN A 239 12.93 -7.64 -19.13
N ARG A 240 11.80 -7.77 -18.41
CA ARG A 240 10.49 -7.30 -18.89
C ARG A 240 10.43 -5.79 -19.10
N ALA A 241 11.05 -5.01 -18.21
CA ALA A 241 11.14 -3.56 -18.38
C ALA A 241 12.01 -3.15 -19.58
N ARG A 242 13.08 -3.89 -19.90
CA ARG A 242 13.94 -3.66 -21.08
C ARG A 242 13.21 -4.01 -22.38
N GLU A 243 12.45 -5.09 -22.39
CA GLU A 243 11.61 -5.49 -23.52
C GLU A 243 10.52 -4.44 -23.78
N TRP A 244 9.83 -3.97 -22.74
CA TRP A 244 8.87 -2.87 -22.82
C TRP A 244 9.52 -1.55 -23.28
N ALA A 245 10.65 -1.14 -22.68
CA ALA A 245 11.34 0.09 -23.05
C ALA A 245 11.82 0.08 -24.51
N LYS A 246 12.27 -1.07 -25.02
CA LYS A 246 12.55 -1.25 -26.46
C LYS A 246 11.29 -1.04 -27.31
N SER A 247 10.14 -1.57 -26.91
CA SER A 247 8.88 -1.32 -27.64
C SER A 247 8.52 0.18 -27.69
N MET A 248 8.82 0.93 -26.63
CA MET A 248 8.61 2.39 -26.57
C MET A 248 9.59 3.21 -27.41
N THR A 249 10.68 2.62 -27.94
CA THR A 249 11.53 3.29 -28.94
C THR A 249 10.98 3.21 -30.37
N SER A 250 9.93 2.41 -30.60
CA SER A 250 9.28 2.32 -31.91
C SER A 250 8.44 3.57 -32.20
N VAL A 251 8.81 4.31 -33.24
CA VAL A 251 8.07 5.52 -33.67
C VAL A 251 6.79 5.22 -34.45
N LEU A 252 6.62 3.99 -34.96
CA LEU A 252 5.51 3.65 -35.85
C LEU A 252 4.17 3.53 -35.12
N GLU A 253 4.13 2.85 -33.96
CA GLU A 253 2.87 2.73 -33.19
C GLU A 253 2.35 4.09 -32.69
N PRO A 254 3.18 5.02 -32.15
CA PRO A 254 2.72 6.36 -31.75
C PRO A 254 2.28 7.24 -32.93
N VAL A 255 2.98 7.23 -34.07
CA VAL A 255 2.58 8.06 -35.24
C VAL A 255 1.21 7.66 -35.77
N LEU A 256 0.88 6.36 -35.75
CA LEU A 256 -0.44 5.83 -36.11
C LEU A 256 -1.51 6.08 -35.03
N ASP A 257 -1.11 6.47 -33.81
CA ASP A 257 -2.00 6.75 -32.67
C ASP A 257 -2.25 8.27 -32.49
N LEU A 258 -1.68 9.11 -33.35
CA LEU A 258 -1.87 10.56 -33.35
C LEU A 258 -3.33 10.91 -33.69
N THR A 259 -3.91 11.85 -32.96
CA THR A 259 -5.31 12.29 -33.12
C THR A 259 -5.41 13.81 -33.21
N TYR A 260 -6.61 14.31 -33.55
CA TYR A 260 -6.88 15.73 -33.54
C TYR A 260 -6.84 16.27 -32.09
N PRO A 261 -5.94 17.21 -31.74
CA PRO A 261 -5.57 17.49 -30.36
C PRO A 261 -6.55 18.43 -29.64
N VAL A 262 -7.81 18.01 -29.50
CA VAL A 262 -8.82 18.68 -28.65
C VAL A 262 -8.56 18.39 -27.17
N THR A 263 -8.19 17.15 -26.85
CA THR A 263 -7.91 16.69 -25.48
C THR A 263 -6.47 16.22 -25.31
N SER A 264 -5.91 15.54 -26.32
CA SER A 264 -4.57 14.96 -26.28
C SER A 264 -4.02 14.75 -27.69
N MET A 265 -2.69 14.74 -27.83
CA MET A 265 -2.02 14.47 -29.11
C MET A 265 -2.19 13.04 -29.60
N PHE A 266 -2.26 12.06 -28.68
CA PHE A 266 -2.45 10.65 -29.01
C PHE A 266 -3.80 10.14 -28.50
N THR A 267 -4.39 9.11 -29.13
CA THR A 267 -5.57 8.41 -28.55
C THR A 267 -5.19 7.59 -27.31
N GLY A 268 -3.94 7.17 -27.23
CA GLY A 268 -3.43 6.27 -26.20
C GLY A 268 -3.70 4.80 -26.46
N SER A 269 -4.30 4.43 -27.60
CA SER A 269 -4.57 3.03 -27.93
C SER A 269 -3.27 2.21 -28.02
N ALA A 270 -2.19 2.79 -28.56
CA ALA A 270 -0.88 2.14 -28.64
C ALA A 270 -0.27 1.92 -27.26
N PHE A 271 -0.36 2.93 -26.39
CA PHE A 271 0.17 2.88 -25.03
C PHE A 271 -0.62 1.88 -24.16
N ASN A 272 -1.95 1.86 -24.28
CA ASN A 272 -2.81 0.88 -23.63
C ASN A 272 -2.44 -0.56 -24.04
N ARG A 273 -2.27 -0.81 -25.35
CA ARG A 273 -1.81 -2.12 -25.86
C ARG A 273 -0.42 -2.48 -25.31
N SER A 274 0.51 -1.53 -25.22
CA SER A 274 1.85 -1.78 -24.69
C SER A 274 1.83 -2.22 -23.22
N ILE A 275 1.08 -1.52 -22.35
CA ILE A 275 0.97 -1.88 -20.92
C ILE A 275 0.15 -3.16 -20.73
N HIS A 276 -0.92 -3.38 -21.52
CA HIS A 276 -1.69 -4.63 -21.49
C HIS A 276 -0.87 -5.84 -21.94
N ARG A 277 -0.03 -5.73 -22.97
CA ARG A 277 0.93 -6.79 -23.37
C ARG A 277 1.85 -7.21 -22.22
N VAL A 278 2.18 -6.28 -21.29
CA VAL A 278 3.06 -6.54 -20.15
C VAL A 278 2.32 -7.25 -19.01
N PHE A 279 1.20 -6.70 -18.53
CA PHE A 279 0.52 -7.20 -17.31
C PHE A 279 -0.68 -8.11 -17.58
N GLN A 280 -1.20 -8.13 -18.82
CA GLN A 280 -2.42 -8.84 -19.21
C GLN A 280 -3.60 -8.43 -18.31
N ASP A 281 -4.58 -9.32 -18.12
CA ASP A 281 -5.78 -9.04 -17.32
C ASP A 281 -5.60 -9.28 -15.81
N LYS A 282 -4.35 -9.22 -15.32
CA LYS A 282 -4.03 -9.38 -13.89
C LYS A 282 -4.63 -8.24 -13.06
N GLN A 283 -5.07 -8.60 -11.86
CA GLN A 283 -5.52 -7.66 -10.84
C GLN A 283 -4.36 -7.34 -9.89
N ILE A 284 -4.42 -6.20 -9.20
CA ILE A 284 -3.41 -5.80 -8.21
C ILE A 284 -3.31 -6.83 -7.08
N GLU A 285 -4.44 -7.43 -6.70
CA GLU A 285 -4.61 -8.40 -5.63
C GLU A 285 -3.87 -9.72 -5.90
N ASP A 286 -3.57 -10.03 -7.16
CA ASP A 286 -2.85 -11.23 -7.61
C ASP A 286 -1.31 -11.05 -7.58
N LEU A 287 -0.79 -9.92 -7.10
CA LEU A 287 0.64 -9.65 -6.97
C LEU A 287 1.23 -10.30 -5.71
N TRP A 288 2.48 -10.80 -5.79
CA TRP A 288 3.11 -11.49 -4.66
C TRP A 288 3.46 -10.56 -3.49
N LEU A 289 3.82 -9.31 -3.81
CA LEU A 289 3.98 -8.25 -2.82
C LEU A 289 2.73 -7.37 -2.84
N PRO A 290 2.19 -6.97 -1.67
CA PRO A 290 1.27 -5.84 -1.59
C PRO A 290 1.78 -4.67 -2.42
N TYR A 291 0.91 -4.14 -3.26
CA TYR A 291 1.24 -3.09 -4.22
C TYR A 291 0.18 -1.99 -4.17
N PHE A 292 0.61 -0.74 -4.33
CA PHE A 292 -0.29 0.37 -4.62
C PHE A 292 0.29 1.29 -5.70
N ASN A 293 -0.58 2.04 -6.36
CA ASN A 293 -0.17 3.20 -7.14
C ASN A 293 -1.08 4.40 -6.91
N VAL A 294 -0.61 5.56 -7.39
CA VAL A 294 -1.29 6.84 -7.22
C VAL A 294 -1.67 7.41 -8.59
N THR A 295 -2.88 7.95 -8.68
CA THR A 295 -3.37 8.74 -9.82
C THR A 295 -3.93 10.07 -9.33
N THR A 296 -3.92 11.07 -10.20
CA THR A 296 -4.64 12.32 -9.99
C THR A 296 -6.05 12.17 -10.53
N ASP A 297 -7.07 12.23 -9.68
CA ASP A 297 -8.47 12.25 -10.07
C ASP A 297 -8.88 13.69 -10.39
N ILE A 298 -9.06 14.01 -11.68
CA ILE A 298 -9.40 15.36 -12.13
C ILE A 298 -10.91 15.65 -12.04
N THR A 299 -11.74 14.62 -11.82
CA THR A 299 -13.18 14.78 -11.57
C THR A 299 -13.41 15.23 -10.13
N ALA A 300 -12.70 14.62 -9.18
CA ALA A 300 -12.76 14.96 -7.75
C ALA A 300 -11.70 15.98 -7.28
N SER A 301 -10.77 16.39 -8.16
CA SER A 301 -9.60 17.22 -7.81
C SER A 301 -8.76 16.66 -6.65
N ALA A 302 -8.60 15.32 -6.60
CA ALA A 302 -8.07 14.61 -5.45
C ALA A 302 -7.01 13.56 -5.82
N MET A 303 -6.18 13.19 -4.84
CA MET A 303 -5.28 12.05 -4.96
C MET A 303 -6.07 10.75 -4.77
N ARG A 304 -5.90 9.78 -5.68
CA ARG A 304 -6.53 8.47 -5.59
C ARG A 304 -5.46 7.38 -5.53
N VAL A 305 -5.59 6.50 -4.54
CA VAL A 305 -4.66 5.38 -4.28
C VAL A 305 -5.35 4.07 -4.65
N HIS A 306 -4.80 3.34 -5.62
CA HIS A 306 -5.36 2.05 -6.05
C HIS A 306 -4.57 0.91 -5.43
N LYS A 307 -5.29 0.00 -4.77
CA LYS A 307 -4.76 -1.22 -4.11
C LYS A 307 -5.44 -2.50 -4.63
N ASP A 308 -6.37 -2.34 -5.56
CA ASP A 308 -7.32 -3.36 -6.00
C ASP A 308 -7.82 -3.07 -7.43
N GLY A 309 -8.19 -4.12 -8.15
CA GLY A 309 -8.65 -4.06 -9.54
C GLY A 309 -7.55 -4.08 -10.60
N SER A 310 -7.89 -3.67 -11.82
CA SER A 310 -7.09 -3.97 -13.02
C SER A 310 -5.73 -3.27 -13.04
N LEU A 311 -4.66 -4.07 -12.93
CA LEU A 311 -3.29 -3.59 -12.78
C LEU A 311 -2.85 -2.72 -13.95
N TRP A 312 -3.06 -3.20 -15.18
CA TRP A 312 -2.63 -2.48 -16.39
C TRP A 312 -3.35 -1.14 -16.54
N ARG A 313 -4.63 -1.05 -16.16
CA ARG A 313 -5.43 0.18 -16.24
C ARG A 313 -4.90 1.23 -15.28
N TYR A 314 -4.72 0.89 -14.01
CA TYR A 314 -4.28 1.86 -13.00
C TYR A 314 -2.80 2.25 -13.19
N VAL A 315 -1.94 1.33 -13.64
CA VAL A 315 -0.57 1.70 -14.08
C VAL A 315 -0.61 2.67 -15.26
N ARG A 316 -1.46 2.43 -16.28
CA ARG A 316 -1.62 3.38 -17.40
C ARG A 316 -2.14 4.73 -16.94
N ALA A 317 -3.16 4.76 -16.08
CA ALA A 317 -3.71 6.00 -15.52
C ALA A 317 -2.61 6.78 -14.80
N SER A 318 -1.81 6.10 -13.96
CA SER A 318 -0.68 6.70 -13.24
C SER A 318 0.42 7.24 -14.17
N MET A 319 0.45 6.82 -15.45
CA MET A 319 1.37 7.32 -16.49
C MET A 319 0.71 8.24 -17.53
N THR A 320 -0.48 8.77 -17.25
CA THR A 320 -1.26 9.59 -18.20
C THR A 320 -0.90 11.08 -18.08
N LEU A 321 0.11 11.50 -18.84
CA LEU A 321 0.56 12.90 -18.90
C LEU A 321 -0.42 13.79 -19.68
N SER A 322 -0.70 14.97 -19.13
CA SER A 322 -1.58 16.00 -19.72
C SER A 322 -1.09 16.45 -21.10
N GLY A 323 -2.03 16.66 -22.03
CA GLY A 323 -1.77 16.96 -23.44
C GLY A 323 -1.19 15.81 -24.27
N TYR A 324 -0.50 14.85 -23.64
CA TYR A 324 0.09 13.69 -24.32
C TYR A 324 -0.94 12.56 -24.49
N LEU A 325 -1.60 12.15 -23.40
CA LEU A 325 -2.60 11.07 -23.37
C LEU A 325 -3.94 11.57 -22.81
N PRO A 326 -5.07 11.01 -23.25
CA PRO A 326 -6.37 11.38 -22.71
C PRO A 326 -6.56 10.75 -21.32
N PRO A 327 -7.28 11.40 -20.39
CA PRO A 327 -7.59 10.86 -19.07
C PRO A 327 -8.18 9.44 -19.16
N LEU A 328 -7.80 8.55 -18.24
CA LEU A 328 -8.43 7.23 -18.18
C LEU A 328 -9.72 7.30 -17.36
N CYS A 329 -10.86 6.94 -17.98
CA CYS A 329 -12.10 6.76 -17.24
C CYS A 329 -12.03 5.47 -16.40
N ASP A 330 -12.27 5.56 -15.09
CA ASP A 330 -12.40 4.41 -14.18
C ASP A 330 -13.80 3.79 -14.35
N PRO A 331 -13.92 2.50 -14.70
CA PRO A 331 -15.23 1.85 -14.87
C PRO A 331 -16.01 1.69 -13.55
N LYS A 332 -15.39 1.91 -12.38
CA LYS A 332 -16.07 1.80 -11.08
C LYS A 332 -17.08 2.94 -10.83
N ASP A 333 -16.77 4.16 -11.27
CA ASP A 333 -17.53 5.38 -10.94
C ASP A 333 -17.58 6.42 -12.09
N GLY A 334 -16.86 6.21 -13.18
CA GLY A 334 -16.79 7.14 -14.31
C GLY A 334 -15.79 8.30 -14.14
N HIS A 335 -15.00 8.31 -13.07
CA HIS A 335 -14.04 9.38 -12.81
C HIS A 335 -12.87 9.38 -13.80
N LEU A 336 -12.33 10.57 -14.09
CA LEU A 336 -11.22 10.76 -15.01
C LEU A 336 -9.88 10.81 -14.26
N LEU A 337 -9.00 9.87 -14.61
CA LEU A 337 -7.71 9.66 -13.94
C LEU A 337 -6.53 10.07 -14.82
N MET A 338 -5.58 10.80 -14.21
CA MET A 338 -4.34 11.32 -14.78
C MET A 338 -3.12 10.83 -13.99
N ASP A 339 -1.90 11.13 -14.49
CA ASP A 339 -0.64 10.79 -13.82
C ASP A 339 -0.67 11.25 -12.34
N GLY A 340 -0.26 10.36 -11.42
CA GLY A 340 -0.26 10.66 -9.99
C GLY A 340 0.75 11.74 -9.59
N GLY A 341 1.73 12.02 -10.45
CA GLY A 341 2.84 12.92 -10.17
C GLY A 341 2.42 14.36 -9.92
N TYR A 342 1.30 14.81 -10.51
CA TYR A 342 0.78 16.16 -10.31
C TYR A 342 0.45 16.47 -8.83
N ILE A 343 -0.01 15.46 -8.09
CA ILE A 343 -0.25 15.59 -6.64
C ILE A 343 0.89 14.97 -5.82
N ASN A 344 1.28 13.73 -6.11
CA ASN A 344 2.23 12.97 -5.30
C ASN A 344 3.15 12.08 -6.17
N ASN A 345 4.26 12.64 -6.63
CA ASN A 345 5.26 11.94 -7.43
C ASN A 345 6.12 10.94 -6.63
N LEU A 346 6.08 10.96 -5.29
CA LEU A 346 6.85 10.03 -4.44
C LEU A 346 6.06 9.66 -3.17
N PRO A 347 5.09 8.73 -3.27
CA PRO A 347 4.04 8.52 -2.26
C PRO A 347 4.50 7.69 -1.03
N ALA A 348 5.50 8.20 -0.32
CA ALA A 348 6.07 7.60 0.88
C ALA A 348 5.13 7.73 2.11
N ASP A 349 4.31 8.78 2.12
CA ASP A 349 3.20 9.01 3.06
C ASP A 349 2.14 7.90 2.96
N ILE A 350 1.81 7.44 1.75
CA ILE A 350 0.86 6.34 1.52
C ILE A 350 1.44 5.01 2.00
N ALA A 351 2.72 4.73 1.74
CA ALA A 351 3.37 3.55 2.31
C ALA A 351 3.35 3.59 3.85
N ARG A 352 3.56 4.77 4.45
CA ARG A 352 3.51 4.98 5.90
C ARG A 352 2.10 4.77 6.47
N SER A 353 1.04 5.26 5.81
CA SER A 353 -0.35 5.06 6.25
C SER A 353 -0.81 3.60 6.08
N MET A 354 -0.22 2.86 5.12
CA MET A 354 -0.36 1.40 5.00
C MET A 354 0.44 0.59 6.03
N GLY A 355 1.02 1.24 7.05
CA GLY A 355 1.70 0.58 8.17
C GLY A 355 3.19 0.30 7.96
N ALA A 356 3.84 0.89 6.96
CA ALA A 356 5.30 0.78 6.81
C ALA A 356 6.02 1.45 7.99
N LYS A 357 6.98 0.73 8.58
CA LYS A 357 7.89 1.25 9.62
C LYS A 357 8.99 2.11 9.01
N THR A 358 9.58 1.61 7.93
CA THR A 358 10.64 2.24 7.16
C THR A 358 10.20 2.25 5.70
N VAL A 359 10.36 3.39 5.03
CA VAL A 359 10.08 3.57 3.61
C VAL A 359 11.39 3.91 2.91
N ILE A 360 11.78 3.12 1.93
CA ILE A 360 12.89 3.41 1.02
C ILE A 360 12.28 4.10 -0.19
N ALA A 361 12.50 5.41 -0.34
CA ALA A 361 11.86 6.22 -1.36
C ALA A 361 12.87 6.64 -2.43
N ILE A 362 12.67 6.16 -3.66
CA ILE A 362 13.57 6.42 -4.79
C ILE A 362 12.95 7.48 -5.70
N ASP A 363 13.58 8.65 -5.74
CA ASP A 363 13.19 9.79 -6.58
C ASP A 363 13.96 9.81 -7.90
N VAL A 364 13.23 9.99 -9.00
CA VAL A 364 13.74 10.10 -10.37
C VAL A 364 13.12 11.27 -11.15
N GLY A 365 12.41 12.18 -10.46
CA GLY A 365 11.74 13.33 -11.06
C GLY A 365 12.73 14.35 -11.65
N SER A 366 12.24 15.27 -12.48
CA SER A 366 13.04 16.42 -12.91
C SER A 366 13.32 17.38 -11.74
N GLN A 367 14.50 17.97 -11.75
CA GLN A 367 14.75 19.22 -11.05
C GLN A 367 14.64 20.34 -12.08
N ASP A 368 13.86 21.36 -11.77
CA ASP A 368 13.72 22.54 -12.62
C ASP A 368 14.88 23.50 -12.38
N GLU A 369 15.34 24.22 -13.41
CA GLU A 369 16.36 25.27 -13.20
C GLU A 369 15.78 26.41 -12.35
N THR A 370 16.44 26.68 -11.22
CA THR A 370 16.12 27.81 -10.33
C THR A 370 16.92 29.07 -10.66
N ASP A 371 17.98 28.94 -11.46
CA ASP A 371 18.81 30.03 -12.00
C ASP A 371 18.07 30.74 -13.15
N LEU A 372 17.07 31.53 -12.80
CA LEU A 372 16.28 32.35 -13.73
C LEU A 372 16.79 33.79 -13.75
N SER A 373 16.80 34.41 -14.93
CA SER A 373 17.28 35.78 -15.10
C SER A 373 16.28 36.80 -14.58
N THR A 374 16.70 37.71 -13.70
CA THR A 374 15.91 38.87 -13.30
C THR A 374 15.72 39.83 -14.48
N TYR A 375 14.48 40.07 -14.90
CA TYR A 375 14.14 40.97 -16.01
C TYR A 375 13.33 42.21 -15.60
N GLY A 376 13.07 42.40 -14.30
CA GLY A 376 12.22 43.48 -13.76
C GLY A 376 10.73 43.17 -13.88
N ASP A 377 9.90 44.22 -13.80
CA ASP A 377 8.44 44.08 -13.64
C ASP A 377 7.68 43.80 -14.94
N SER A 378 8.35 43.84 -16.10
CA SER A 378 7.71 43.61 -17.40
C SER A 378 8.64 42.88 -18.38
N LEU A 379 8.06 42.05 -19.23
CA LEU A 379 8.80 41.21 -20.17
C LEU A 379 8.17 41.25 -21.56
N SER A 380 8.92 41.69 -22.56
CA SER A 380 8.49 41.70 -23.95
C SER A 380 8.93 40.43 -24.68
N GLY A 381 7.98 39.70 -25.26
CA GLY A 381 8.28 38.53 -26.11
C GLY A 381 9.15 38.88 -27.34
N TRP A 382 9.01 40.10 -27.87
CA TRP A 382 9.87 40.60 -28.95
C TRP A 382 11.31 40.83 -28.49
N TRP A 383 11.50 41.29 -27.25
CA TRP A 383 12.84 41.44 -26.65
C TRP A 383 13.48 40.08 -26.37
N LEU A 384 12.73 39.10 -25.85
CA LEU A 384 13.19 37.71 -25.72
C LEU A 384 13.61 37.11 -27.06
N LEU A 385 12.80 37.30 -28.11
CA LEU A 385 13.11 36.82 -29.46
C LEU A 385 14.40 37.46 -29.99
N TRP A 386 14.56 38.78 -29.82
CA TRP A 386 15.78 39.50 -30.21
C TRP A 386 17.01 39.01 -29.43
N LYS A 387 16.91 38.86 -28.11
CA LYS A 387 17.95 38.29 -27.24
C LYS A 387 18.32 36.86 -27.62
N ARG A 388 17.35 36.05 -28.05
CA ARG A 388 17.57 34.66 -28.52
C ARG A 388 18.22 34.57 -29.90
N LEU A 389 18.00 35.56 -30.77
CA LEU A 389 18.56 35.61 -32.12
C LEU A 389 19.93 36.29 -32.21
N ASN A 390 20.28 37.18 -31.28
CA ASN A 390 21.56 37.89 -31.26
C ASN A 390 22.68 37.06 -30.59
N PRO A 391 23.73 36.63 -31.31
CA PRO A 391 24.81 35.80 -30.75
C PRO A 391 25.68 36.51 -29.70
N TRP A 392 25.67 37.84 -29.65
CA TRP A 392 26.48 38.66 -28.73
C TRP A 392 25.70 39.17 -27.52
N ALA A 393 24.44 38.78 -27.36
CA ALA A 393 23.62 39.17 -26.23
C ALA A 393 23.68 38.14 -25.09
N ASP A 394 23.59 38.62 -23.84
CA ASP A 394 23.45 37.74 -22.68
C ASP A 394 22.24 36.83 -22.83
N LYS A 395 22.44 35.54 -22.55
CA LYS A 395 21.39 34.53 -22.60
C LYS A 395 20.43 34.71 -21.42
N VAL A 396 19.29 35.32 -21.72
CA VAL A 396 18.20 35.51 -20.75
C VAL A 396 17.48 34.17 -20.56
N LYS A 397 17.54 33.63 -19.34
CA LYS A 397 16.82 32.42 -18.93
C LYS A 397 15.48 32.81 -18.32
N VAL A 398 14.40 32.65 -19.08
CA VAL A 398 13.02 32.81 -18.56
C VAL A 398 12.23 31.57 -18.97
N PRO A 399 11.40 30.99 -18.07
CA PRO A 399 10.54 29.88 -18.40
C PRO A 399 9.57 30.22 -19.55
N ASP A 400 9.36 29.29 -20.46
CA ASP A 400 8.31 29.45 -21.49
C ASP A 400 6.92 29.08 -20.95
N MET A 401 5.87 29.31 -21.74
CA MET A 401 4.49 29.05 -21.31
C MET A 401 4.24 27.59 -20.94
N ALA A 402 4.88 26.63 -21.63
CA ALA A 402 4.73 25.21 -21.34
C ALA A 402 5.48 24.81 -20.06
N GLU A 403 6.65 25.41 -19.83
CA GLU A 403 7.41 25.25 -18.59
C GLU A 403 6.65 25.84 -17.38
N ILE A 404 6.06 27.03 -17.52
CA ILE A 404 5.21 27.64 -16.48
C ILE A 404 4.02 26.74 -16.15
N GLN A 405 3.29 26.27 -17.17
CA GLN A 405 2.17 25.34 -16.99
C GLN A 405 2.59 24.03 -16.33
N SER A 406 3.75 23.48 -16.71
CA SER A 406 4.31 22.29 -16.08
C SER A 406 4.64 22.54 -14.61
N ARG A 407 5.41 23.59 -14.29
CA ARG A 407 5.77 23.94 -12.90
C ARG A 407 4.51 24.11 -12.03
N LEU A 408 3.51 24.85 -12.52
CA LEU A 408 2.21 25.03 -11.84
C LEU A 408 1.50 23.70 -11.56
N ALA A 409 1.49 22.78 -12.53
CA ALA A 409 0.84 21.47 -12.38
C ALA A 409 1.49 20.55 -11.33
N TYR A 410 2.75 20.80 -10.94
CA TYR A 410 3.49 19.99 -9.96
C TYR A 410 3.73 20.69 -8.60
N VAL A 411 3.24 21.93 -8.38
CA VAL A 411 3.47 22.70 -7.13
C VAL A 411 3.10 21.92 -5.86
N SER A 412 1.95 21.22 -5.87
CA SER A 412 1.49 20.42 -4.73
C SER A 412 2.48 19.31 -4.38
N CYS A 413 2.99 18.62 -5.40
CA CYS A 413 3.97 17.56 -5.25
C CYS A 413 5.30 18.04 -4.66
N VAL A 414 5.79 19.23 -5.01
CA VAL A 414 7.07 19.75 -4.49
C VAL A 414 7.01 19.86 -2.96
N ARG A 415 5.92 20.44 -2.44
CA ARG A 415 5.69 20.55 -0.99
C ARG A 415 5.61 19.18 -0.29
N GLN A 416 4.91 18.21 -0.89
CA GLN A 416 4.85 16.85 -0.32
C GLN A 416 6.24 16.17 -0.30
N LEU A 417 7.03 16.34 -1.36
CA LEU A 417 8.37 15.78 -1.48
C LEU A 417 9.33 16.32 -0.41
N GLU A 418 9.21 17.60 -0.03
CA GLU A 418 10.00 18.19 1.07
C GLU A 418 9.66 17.56 2.43
N VAL A 419 8.36 17.38 2.72
CA VAL A 419 7.90 16.70 3.95
C VAL A 419 8.41 15.25 4.00
N VAL A 420 8.39 14.54 2.86
CA VAL A 420 8.93 13.18 2.74
C VAL A 420 10.44 13.16 2.99
N LYS A 421 11.21 14.11 2.45
CA LYS A 421 12.66 14.23 2.68
C LYS A 421 13.04 14.52 4.13
N SER A 422 12.22 15.27 4.87
CA SER A 422 12.46 15.57 6.29
C SER A 422 11.98 14.48 7.25
N SER A 423 11.28 13.45 6.76
CA SER A 423 10.58 12.47 7.60
C SER A 423 11.49 11.34 8.11
N SER A 424 11.53 11.13 9.44
CA SER A 424 12.39 10.11 10.09
C SER A 424 12.03 8.64 9.81
N TYR A 425 10.94 8.37 9.10
CA TYR A 425 10.57 7.05 8.61
C TYR A 425 11.02 6.79 7.17
N CYS A 426 11.55 7.79 6.47
CA CYS A 426 11.84 7.76 5.05
C CYS A 426 13.35 7.85 4.78
N GLU A 427 13.87 6.84 4.08
CA GLU A 427 15.24 6.79 3.56
C GLU A 427 15.19 7.24 2.10
N TYR A 428 15.46 8.53 1.88
CA TYR A 428 15.37 9.17 0.57
C TYR A 428 16.61 8.89 -0.29
N LEU A 429 16.37 8.38 -1.51
CA LEU A 429 17.39 8.03 -2.49
C LEU A 429 17.13 8.77 -3.80
N ARG A 430 18.16 9.39 -4.39
CA ARG A 430 18.08 10.04 -5.71
C ARG A 430 19.33 9.70 -6.53
N PRO A 431 19.22 8.80 -7.52
CA PRO A 431 20.33 8.51 -8.44
C PRO A 431 20.70 9.73 -9.30
N PRO A 432 21.98 9.91 -9.69
CA PRO A 432 22.45 11.07 -10.46
C PRO A 432 22.11 10.92 -11.95
N ILE A 433 20.85 11.19 -12.32
CA ILE A 433 20.27 10.90 -13.65
C ILE A 433 19.74 12.13 -14.39
N ASP A 434 20.07 13.33 -13.91
CA ASP A 434 19.55 14.59 -14.46
C ASP A 434 20.01 14.88 -15.90
N CYS A 435 21.09 14.23 -16.36
CA CYS A 435 21.57 14.29 -17.74
C CYS A 435 20.69 13.53 -18.76
N PHE A 436 19.73 12.71 -18.30
CA PHE A 436 18.80 11.97 -19.16
C PHE A 436 17.45 12.69 -19.28
N LYS A 437 16.83 12.66 -20.45
CA LYS A 437 15.49 13.23 -20.64
C LYS A 437 14.38 12.22 -20.30
N THR A 438 13.20 12.72 -19.96
CA THR A 438 11.99 11.93 -19.63
C THR A 438 11.59 10.92 -20.71
N MET A 439 11.99 11.15 -21.97
CA MET A 439 11.67 10.27 -23.12
C MET A 439 12.86 9.44 -23.64
N ASP A 440 14.03 9.47 -22.98
CA ASP A 440 15.26 8.78 -23.41
C ASP A 440 15.24 7.25 -23.21
N PHE A 441 14.12 6.57 -23.48
CA PHE A 441 13.97 5.10 -23.26
C PHE A 441 15.00 4.25 -24.03
N GLY A 442 15.54 4.77 -25.14
CA GLY A 442 16.64 4.14 -25.88
C GLY A 442 17.96 4.03 -25.10
N LYS A 443 18.14 4.81 -24.03
CA LYS A 443 19.32 4.76 -23.15
C LYS A 443 19.14 3.84 -21.93
N PHE A 444 18.14 2.95 -21.95
CA PHE A 444 17.77 2.05 -20.85
C PHE A 444 18.96 1.50 -20.05
N ASP A 445 19.94 0.89 -20.72
CA ASP A 445 21.06 0.23 -20.04
C ASP A 445 21.98 1.22 -19.33
N GLN A 446 22.21 2.41 -19.91
CA GLN A 446 23.01 3.48 -19.28
C GLN A 446 22.34 4.01 -18.01
N ILE A 447 21.02 4.26 -18.07
CA ILE A 447 20.23 4.76 -16.94
C ILE A 447 20.16 3.69 -15.83
N TYR A 448 20.00 2.43 -16.21
CA TYR A 448 20.05 1.27 -15.32
C TYR A 448 21.42 1.17 -14.61
N ASP A 449 22.53 1.29 -15.34
CA ASP A 449 23.89 1.11 -14.78
C ASP A 449 24.23 2.23 -13.79
N VAL A 450 23.81 3.48 -14.06
CA VAL A 450 23.92 4.60 -13.10
C VAL A 450 23.15 4.30 -11.82
N GLY A 451 21.90 3.81 -11.93
CA GLY A 451 21.11 3.39 -10.78
C GLY A 451 21.76 2.26 -9.97
N TYR A 452 22.34 1.27 -10.63
CA TYR A 452 23.02 0.15 -9.98
C TYR A 452 24.31 0.58 -9.26
N GLN A 453 25.14 1.42 -9.88
CA GLN A 453 26.36 1.95 -9.26
C GLN A 453 26.04 2.82 -8.04
N TYR A 454 25.05 3.72 -8.16
CA TYR A 454 24.57 4.54 -7.05
C TYR A 454 24.04 3.69 -5.89
N GLY A 455 23.11 2.76 -6.17
CA GLY A 455 22.55 1.88 -5.15
C GLY A 455 23.64 1.06 -4.44
N LYS A 456 24.61 0.52 -5.19
CA LYS A 456 25.73 -0.26 -4.62
C LYS A 456 26.61 0.57 -3.68
N ALA A 457 26.84 1.84 -4.00
CA ALA A 457 27.58 2.75 -3.12
C ALA A 457 26.79 3.06 -1.83
N VAL A 458 25.50 3.37 -1.95
CA VAL A 458 24.63 3.70 -0.81
C VAL A 458 24.43 2.51 0.11
N PHE A 459 23.98 1.36 -0.41
CA PHE A 459 23.73 0.18 0.41
C PHE A 459 25.03 -0.42 0.97
N GLY A 460 26.15 -0.30 0.25
CA GLY A 460 27.48 -0.60 0.80
C GLY A 460 27.88 0.35 1.96
N GLY A 461 27.38 1.58 1.97
CA GLY A 461 27.42 2.48 3.13
C GLY A 461 26.53 1.97 4.28
N TRP A 462 25.27 1.65 4.00
CA TRP A 462 24.29 1.17 5.00
C TRP A 462 24.72 -0.12 5.70
N SER A 463 25.31 -1.07 4.97
CA SER A 463 25.88 -2.30 5.53
C SER A 463 27.06 -2.06 6.47
N ARG A 464 27.84 -0.99 6.25
CA ARG A 464 28.95 -0.59 7.14
C ARG A 464 28.48 0.25 8.33
N GLY A 465 27.40 1.00 8.18
CA GLY A 465 26.80 1.84 9.22
C GLY A 465 25.74 1.14 10.07
N ASN A 466 25.62 -0.19 9.99
CA ASN A 466 24.59 -1.01 10.65
C ASN A 466 23.12 -0.56 10.42
N VAL A 467 22.86 0.24 9.38
CA VAL A 467 21.53 0.81 9.10
C VAL A 467 20.54 -0.31 8.77
N ILE A 468 20.96 -1.29 7.95
CA ILE A 468 20.15 -2.46 7.58
C ILE A 468 19.78 -3.29 8.81
N GLU A 469 20.68 -3.43 9.78
CA GLU A 469 20.40 -4.14 11.02
C GLU A 469 19.39 -3.38 11.88
N LYS A 470 19.58 -2.06 12.05
CA LYS A 470 18.64 -1.18 12.75
C LYS A 470 17.25 -1.13 12.12
N MET A 471 17.14 -1.20 10.79
CA MET A 471 15.84 -1.30 10.09
C MET A 471 15.10 -2.57 10.49
N LEU A 472 15.81 -3.70 10.59
CA LEU A 472 15.25 -5.03 10.82
C LEU A 472 15.03 -5.38 12.30
N THR A 473 15.63 -4.66 13.24
CA THR A 473 15.37 -4.80 14.69
C THR A 473 14.02 -4.19 15.08
N ASP A 474 13.18 -4.90 15.85
CA ASP A 474 11.89 -4.37 16.32
C ASP A 474 12.06 -3.14 17.22
N ARG A 475 11.29 -2.06 16.96
CA ARG A 475 11.33 -0.84 17.80
C ARG A 475 10.85 -1.13 19.23
N ARG A 476 9.81 -1.94 19.39
CA ARG A 476 9.31 -2.28 20.73
C ARG A 476 10.27 -3.19 21.51
N SER A 477 11.15 -3.94 20.84
CA SER A 477 12.15 -4.76 21.54
C SER A 477 13.37 -3.96 21.98
N THR A 478 13.71 -2.84 21.33
CA THR A 478 14.68 -1.88 21.90
C THR A 478 14.10 -1.24 23.16
N ASP A 479 12.86 -0.75 23.11
CA ASP A 479 12.21 -0.09 24.24
C ASP A 479 12.06 -1.04 25.45
N LEU A 480 11.64 -2.31 25.22
CA LEU A 480 11.54 -3.35 26.25
C LEU A 480 12.90 -3.81 26.80
N ASN A 481 13.98 -3.75 26.01
CA ASN A 481 15.31 -4.09 26.49
C ASN A 481 15.97 -2.91 27.25
N GLU A 482 15.64 -1.67 26.91
CA GLU A 482 16.02 -0.49 27.67
C GLU A 482 15.25 -0.42 28.99
N SER A 483 13.93 -0.68 28.99
CA SER A 483 13.15 -0.76 30.24
C SER A 483 13.65 -1.90 31.13
N ARG A 484 13.88 -3.11 30.60
CA ARG A 484 14.48 -4.22 31.38
C ARG A 484 15.90 -3.91 31.87
N ARG A 485 16.69 -3.09 31.15
CA ARG A 485 18.00 -2.61 31.65
C ARG A 485 17.86 -1.58 32.77
N ALA A 486 16.85 -0.71 32.69
CA ALA A 486 16.52 0.24 33.75
C ALA A 486 16.01 -0.50 35.01
N ASP A 487 15.09 -1.46 34.86
CA ASP A 487 14.57 -2.29 35.96
C ASP A 487 15.66 -3.12 36.67
N VAL A 488 16.69 -3.57 35.95
CA VAL A 488 17.85 -4.27 36.54
C VAL A 488 18.78 -3.32 37.32
N LEU A 489 18.72 -2.01 37.06
CA LEU A 489 19.51 -0.97 37.75
C LEU A 489 18.70 -0.18 38.79
N ALA A 490 17.38 -0.33 38.85
CA ALA A 490 16.50 0.43 39.72
C ALA A 490 15.40 -0.42 40.38
N PHE A 491 15.65 -0.84 41.62
CA PHE A 491 14.61 -1.16 42.62
C PHE A 491 15.11 -0.64 43.98
N PRO A 492 14.24 -0.02 44.80
CA PRO A 492 13.06 -0.71 45.34
C PRO A 492 11.69 -0.15 44.91
N SER A 493 10.69 -1.01 45.09
CA SER A 493 9.25 -0.88 44.79
C SER A 493 8.63 0.53 44.83
N SER A 494 8.21 1.03 43.66
CA SER A 494 7.18 2.08 43.56
C SER A 494 5.78 1.44 43.55
N GLY A 495 4.94 1.84 44.50
CA GLY A 495 3.55 1.37 44.61
C GLY A 495 2.58 2.17 43.73
N PHE A 496 1.37 1.63 43.53
CA PHE A 496 0.28 2.25 42.74
C PHE A 496 -0.05 3.71 43.10
N THR A 497 0.25 4.13 44.34
CA THR A 497 0.07 5.51 44.82
C THR A 497 1.01 6.54 44.18
N ASP A 498 2.20 6.13 43.73
CA ASP A 498 3.25 7.03 43.23
C ASP A 498 2.89 7.61 41.84
N LEU A 499 2.28 6.76 40.98
CA LEU A 499 1.79 7.16 39.66
C LEU A 499 0.64 8.18 39.73
N ALA A 500 -0.19 8.13 40.77
CA ALA A 500 -1.28 9.08 40.96
C ALA A 500 -0.77 10.49 41.30
N GLU A 501 0.34 10.60 42.04
CA GLU A 501 0.98 11.88 42.34
C GLU A 501 1.60 12.50 41.09
N ILE A 502 2.29 11.69 40.27
CA ILE A 502 2.93 12.14 39.02
C ILE A 502 1.89 12.69 38.02
N VAL A 503 0.75 12.00 37.85
CA VAL A 503 -0.32 12.42 36.92
C VAL A 503 -1.10 13.64 37.44
N SER A 504 -1.04 13.94 38.74
CA SER A 504 -1.81 15.03 39.37
C SER A 504 -1.06 16.36 39.47
N ARG A 505 0.16 16.46 38.92
CA ARG A 505 0.92 17.73 38.87
C ARG A 505 0.41 18.63 37.75
N ILE A 506 -0.52 19.51 38.10
CA ILE A 506 -0.90 20.66 37.28
C ILE A 506 0.29 21.61 37.22
N GLU A 507 0.80 21.91 36.02
CA GLU A 507 1.86 22.90 35.84
C GLU A 507 1.35 24.32 36.19
N PRO A 508 2.12 25.13 36.93
CA PRO A 508 1.73 26.51 37.23
C PRO A 508 1.79 27.37 35.96
N PRO A 509 0.87 28.33 35.79
CA PRO A 509 0.80 29.14 34.58
C PRO A 509 2.05 30.02 34.43
N THR A 510 2.69 29.96 33.26
CA THR A 510 3.82 30.81 32.89
C THR A 510 3.41 32.27 32.82
N SER A 511 3.87 33.08 33.76
CA SER A 511 3.70 34.54 33.72
C SER A 511 4.61 35.14 32.64
N TYR A 512 4.02 35.60 31.53
CA TYR A 512 4.72 36.47 30.59
C TYR A 512 4.97 37.83 31.26
N VAL A 513 6.25 38.15 31.47
CA VAL A 513 6.67 39.49 31.89
C VAL A 513 6.71 40.38 30.65
N SER A 514 5.96 41.47 30.67
CA SER A 514 5.96 42.49 29.64
C SER A 514 6.90 43.62 30.03
N ASP A 515 8.00 43.78 29.28
CA ASP A 515 8.76 45.03 29.26
C ASP A 515 8.25 45.87 28.07
N GLY A 516 7.64 47.02 28.36
CA GLY A 516 7.04 47.90 27.36
C GLY A 516 7.82 49.20 27.16
N CYS A 517 7.83 49.67 25.91
CA CYS A 517 7.89 51.08 25.47
C CYS A 517 7.46 51.05 23.98
N ALA A 518 6.17 51.24 23.67
CA ALA A 518 5.52 52.54 23.47
C ALA A 518 5.88 53.20 22.12
N ASP A 519 4.99 53.06 21.13
CA ASP A 519 4.20 54.17 20.55
C ASP A 519 3.38 53.71 19.32
N GLY A 520 2.18 54.26 19.15
CA GLY A 520 1.51 54.34 17.83
C GLY A 520 0.26 53.47 17.57
N GLU A 521 -0.91 54.10 17.79
CA GLU A 521 -2.16 53.96 17.01
C GLU A 521 -3.04 52.69 17.16
N GLU A 522 -4.24 52.90 17.72
CA GLU A 522 -5.38 51.99 17.75
C GLU A 522 -6.19 52.05 16.44
N SER A 523 -6.75 50.92 15.98
CA SER A 523 -8.16 50.83 15.57
C SER A 523 -8.54 49.39 15.24
N ASP A 524 -9.64 48.91 15.83
CA ASP A 524 -10.28 47.65 15.47
C ASP A 524 -10.90 47.69 14.06
N CYS A 525 -10.92 46.54 13.38
CA CYS A 525 -11.79 46.27 12.22
C CYS A 525 -12.37 44.86 12.35
N LEU A 526 -13.69 44.76 12.50
CA LEU A 526 -14.44 43.51 12.61
C LEU A 526 -14.48 42.74 11.28
N THR A 527 -14.62 41.41 11.36
CA THR A 527 -14.94 40.56 10.23
C THR A 527 -16.43 40.62 9.91
N GLU A 528 -16.80 41.22 8.78
CA GLU A 528 -18.16 41.12 8.23
C GLU A 528 -18.30 39.86 7.37
N TYR A 529 -19.35 39.09 7.66
CA TYR A 529 -19.91 38.09 6.75
C TYR A 529 -21.11 38.75 6.04
N GLU A 530 -21.07 38.87 4.73
CA GLU A 530 -22.27 39.23 3.95
C GLU A 530 -23.09 37.96 3.68
N GLU A 531 -24.33 37.95 4.18
CA GLU A 531 -25.34 36.94 3.88
C GLU A 531 -26.47 37.64 3.08
N ASP A 532 -26.60 37.26 1.81
CA ASP A 532 -27.39 38.02 0.83
C ASP A 532 -28.89 37.67 0.93
N ALA A 533 -29.71 38.63 1.39
CA ALA A 533 -31.12 38.44 1.70
C ALA A 533 -32.04 38.93 0.56
N GLY A 534 -32.82 38.01 -0.02
CA GLY A 534 -33.91 38.36 -0.94
C GLY A 534 -35.14 38.94 -0.23
N PRO A 535 -35.98 39.76 -0.91
CA PRO A 535 -37.13 40.41 -0.30
C PRO A 535 -38.42 39.57 -0.26
N ASP A 536 -39.23 39.83 0.76
CA ASP A 536 -40.53 39.22 1.10
C ASP A 536 -41.61 39.23 -0.01
N CYS A 537 -42.55 38.28 0.10
CA CYS A 537 -43.99 38.62 0.02
C CYS A 537 -44.94 37.56 0.63
N SER A 538 -45.78 38.02 1.59
CA SER A 538 -47.14 37.56 1.96
C SER A 538 -47.44 36.08 2.33
N ARG A 539 -47.70 35.89 3.65
CA ARG A 539 -48.90 35.28 4.27
C ARG A 539 -49.86 34.47 3.38
N ASP A 540 -50.23 33.25 3.82
CA ASP A 540 -51.51 33.07 4.55
C ASP A 540 -51.53 31.79 5.43
N GLU A 541 -52.54 31.69 6.31
CA GLU A 541 -52.63 30.66 7.37
C GLU A 541 -53.24 29.30 6.95
N GLY A 542 -52.95 28.25 7.74
CA GLY A 542 -54.04 27.43 8.28
C GLY A 542 -54.10 25.92 7.96
N GLY A 543 -53.87 25.10 8.99
CA GLY A 543 -54.74 23.92 9.25
C GLY A 543 -54.35 22.56 8.68
N SER A 544 -53.73 21.71 9.52
CA SER A 544 -54.06 20.27 9.55
C SER A 544 -55.36 20.08 10.38
N PRO A 545 -56.13 18.96 10.25
CA PRO A 545 -55.66 17.64 10.68
C PRO A 545 -56.17 16.41 9.89
N GLU A 546 -55.56 15.27 10.24
CA GLU A 546 -56.03 13.87 10.27
C GLU A 546 -57.41 13.46 9.69
N GLY A 547 -57.46 12.24 9.12
CA GLY A 547 -58.57 11.33 9.42
C GLY A 547 -59.15 10.46 8.28
N ALA A 548 -58.71 9.20 8.23
CA ALA A 548 -59.49 8.00 7.87
C ALA A 548 -60.24 7.88 6.52
N SER A 549 -59.96 6.75 5.86
CA SER A 549 -60.80 5.99 4.91
C SER A 549 -62.16 5.56 5.56
N PRO A 550 -63.24 5.15 4.82
CA PRO A 550 -63.16 4.18 3.73
C PRO A 550 -64.21 4.19 2.57
N SER A 551 -63.95 3.26 1.63
CA SER A 551 -64.89 2.41 0.86
C SER A 551 -65.71 2.94 -0.34
N THR A 552 -65.45 2.24 -1.47
CA THR A 552 -66.38 1.67 -2.49
C THR A 552 -66.95 2.48 -3.67
N ALA A 553 -66.39 2.17 -4.85
CA ALA A 553 -67.05 1.54 -6.03
C ALA A 553 -67.67 2.39 -7.18
N SER A 554 -66.95 2.44 -8.31
CA SER A 554 -67.38 2.05 -9.69
C SER A 554 -66.22 2.39 -10.67
N GLU A 555 -65.42 1.45 -11.20
CA GLU A 555 -65.64 0.54 -12.35
C GLU A 555 -65.21 1.11 -13.72
N MET A 556 -64.60 0.22 -14.54
CA MET A 556 -64.02 0.41 -15.89
C MET A 556 -62.81 1.39 -15.94
N GLU A 557 -61.65 1.10 -16.52
CA GLU A 557 -61.02 -0.07 -17.17
C GLU A 557 -59.47 0.17 -17.14
N GLU A 558 -58.51 -0.70 -17.48
CA GLU A 558 -58.49 -1.98 -18.23
C GLU A 558 -57.42 -2.94 -17.62
N GLU A 559 -56.64 -3.64 -18.45
CA GLU A 559 -55.63 -4.68 -18.17
C GLU A 559 -54.17 -4.10 -18.19
N LYS A 560 -53.13 -4.46 -17.40
CA LYS A 560 -52.67 -5.64 -16.62
C LYS A 560 -52.35 -6.89 -17.48
N SER A 561 -51.34 -7.74 -17.23
CA SER A 561 -50.21 -7.75 -16.28
C SER A 561 -49.16 -8.80 -16.76
N ILE A 562 -47.85 -8.61 -16.56
CA ILE A 562 -47.01 -9.28 -15.53
C ILE A 562 -47.02 -10.83 -15.55
N LEU A 563 -45.85 -11.49 -15.73
CA LEU A 563 -45.15 -12.21 -14.62
C LEU A 563 -43.77 -12.80 -14.99
N ARG A 564 -42.93 -12.95 -13.95
CA ARG A 564 -41.67 -13.70 -13.93
C ARG A 564 -41.94 -15.20 -13.65
N GLN A 565 -41.11 -16.13 -14.14
CA GLN A 565 -40.25 -17.01 -13.32
C GLN A 565 -39.55 -18.15 -14.11
N ARG A 566 -38.29 -18.42 -13.71
CA ARG A 566 -37.53 -19.71 -13.63
C ARG A 566 -38.20 -20.97 -14.26
N ARG A 567 -37.48 -21.89 -14.94
CA ARG A 567 -36.25 -22.60 -14.48
C ARG A 567 -35.63 -23.52 -15.58
N CYS A 568 -34.29 -23.68 -15.55
CA CYS A 568 -33.42 -24.80 -16.02
C CYS A 568 -33.62 -25.61 -17.34
N LEU A 569 -32.59 -25.56 -18.20
CA LEU A 569 -31.84 -26.67 -18.89
C LEU A 569 -32.58 -27.69 -19.82
N PRO A 570 -31.85 -28.44 -20.69
CA PRO A 570 -30.64 -28.13 -21.48
C PRO A 570 -30.92 -28.21 -22.99
N GLN A 571 -29.93 -27.97 -23.87
CA GLN A 571 -30.08 -28.17 -25.31
C GLN A 571 -28.98 -29.07 -25.88
N GLU A 572 -29.33 -30.31 -26.23
CA GLU A 572 -28.51 -31.24 -27.00
C GLU A 572 -28.76 -31.09 -28.52
N LEU A 573 -27.86 -31.70 -29.30
CA LEU A 573 -27.78 -31.68 -30.76
C LEU A 573 -28.95 -32.41 -31.45
N PRO A 574 -29.16 -32.13 -32.75
CA PRO A 574 -29.63 -33.12 -33.71
C PRO A 574 -28.48 -33.57 -34.64
N GLY A 575 -28.30 -34.90 -34.79
CA GLY A 575 -27.85 -35.50 -36.05
C GLY A 575 -29.00 -35.49 -37.09
N SER A 576 -28.90 -36.06 -38.29
CA SER A 576 -27.89 -36.94 -38.89
C SER A 576 -28.24 -37.20 -40.37
N ALA A 577 -27.24 -37.34 -41.25
CA ALA A 577 -27.25 -38.14 -42.50
C ALA A 577 -25.83 -38.07 -43.13
N THR A 578 -25.02 -39.14 -43.30
CA THR A 578 -25.13 -40.30 -44.25
C THR A 578 -25.25 -39.81 -45.70
N ASP A 579 -24.30 -40.00 -46.64
CA ASP A 579 -23.49 -41.19 -46.97
C ASP A 579 -22.28 -40.83 -47.88
N ALA A 580 -21.46 -41.85 -48.22
CA ALA A 580 -20.29 -41.92 -49.11
C ALA A 580 -18.90 -41.70 -48.46
#